data_AF-A0A967K6Q1-F1
#
_entry.id   AF-A0A967K6Q1-F1
#
_cell.length_a   1.000
_cell.length_b   1.000
_cell.length_c   1.000
_cell.angle_alpha   90.00
_cell.angle_beta   90.00
_cell.angle_gamma   90.00
#
_symmetry.space_group_name_H-M   'P 1'
#
loop_
_entity.id
_entity.type
_entity.pdbx_description
1 polymer ?
#
loop_
_entity_poly.entity_id
_entity_poly.type
_entity_poly.pdbx_seq_one_letter_code
_entity_poly.pdbx_strand_id
1 'polypeptide(L)'
;MYKIATRGSKLALRQSGMIRDLLSTKAGLEAELMVVKTAGDVIQNKPLSEVKGMGFFTKEIEQALFDGRADIAVHSLKDLPIQQPPGIDVVAIAERENPAEALLTKAESIDDSRPLHLKEGLTIGTSAIRRKAQIRVQRPDLKVKDLRGNVTTRLEKLRSGEYDAIIIAY
;
A
#
# COMPACT_ATOMS: atom_id res chain seq x y z
N MET A 1 14.70 -19.16 15.86
CA MET A 1 14.35 -18.65 14.52
C MET A 1 13.21 -17.66 14.72
N TYR A 2 13.40 -16.41 14.32
CA TYR A 2 12.40 -15.35 14.48
C TYR A 2 11.26 -15.52 13.48
N LYS A 3 10.05 -15.15 13.86
CA LYS A 3 8.85 -15.20 13.05
C LYS A 3 8.39 -13.79 12.71
N ILE A 4 8.40 -13.48 11.42
CA ILE A 4 7.97 -12.18 10.89
C ILE A 4 6.54 -12.31 10.38
N ALA A 5 5.59 -11.73 11.11
CA ALA A 5 4.21 -11.61 10.64
C ALA A 5 4.12 -10.65 9.45
N THR A 6 3.43 -11.08 8.39
CA THR A 6 3.26 -10.29 7.17
C THR A 6 1.96 -10.60 6.45
N ARG A 7 1.47 -9.66 5.63
CA ARG A 7 0.34 -9.89 4.74
C ARG A 7 0.75 -10.74 3.53
N GLY A 8 -0.22 -11.43 2.93
CA GLY A 8 0.01 -12.31 1.77
C GLY A 8 0.20 -11.61 0.41
N SER A 9 0.13 -10.28 0.35
CA SER A 9 0.32 -9.57 -0.92
C SER A 9 1.78 -9.65 -1.40
N LYS A 10 2.01 -9.69 -2.72
CA LYS A 10 3.37 -9.72 -3.31
C LYS A 10 4.29 -8.63 -2.76
N LEU A 11 3.76 -7.42 -2.56
CA LEU A 11 4.54 -6.30 -2.01
C LEU A 11 4.88 -6.51 -0.53
N ALA A 12 3.94 -6.97 0.28
CA ALA A 12 4.18 -7.23 1.70
C ALA A 12 5.20 -8.36 1.91
N LEU A 13 5.11 -9.43 1.13
CA LEU A 13 6.09 -10.51 1.11
C LEU A 13 7.48 -10.01 0.70
N ARG A 14 7.55 -9.12 -0.30
CA ARG A 14 8.82 -8.51 -0.72
C ARG A 14 9.43 -7.66 0.41
N GLN A 15 8.65 -6.78 1.03
CA GLN A 15 9.10 -5.94 2.14
C GLN A 15 9.59 -6.78 3.32
N SER A 16 8.84 -7.82 3.68
CA SER A 16 9.18 -8.68 4.82
C SER A 16 10.38 -9.57 4.54
N GLY A 17 10.52 -10.04 3.29
CA GLY A 17 11.70 -10.74 2.82
C GLY A 17 12.96 -9.88 2.90
N MET A 18 12.88 -8.60 2.53
CA MET A 18 14.01 -7.66 2.69
C MET A 18 14.44 -7.53 4.16
N ILE A 19 13.49 -7.44 5.10
CA ILE A 19 13.81 -7.38 6.53
C ILE A 19 14.40 -8.69 7.03
N ARG A 20 13.84 -9.85 6.61
CA ARG A 20 14.41 -11.17 6.91
C ARG A 20 15.88 -11.25 6.47
N ASP A 21 16.16 -10.85 5.24
CA ASP A 21 17.50 -10.92 4.67
C ASP A 21 18.47 -9.95 5.38
N LEU A 22 17.98 -8.77 5.80
CA LEU A 22 18.74 -7.84 6.64
C LEU A 22 19.05 -8.42 8.02
N LEU A 23 18.10 -9.08 8.69
CA LEU A 23 18.32 -9.73 9.98
C LEU A 23 19.41 -10.80 9.89
N SER A 24 19.36 -11.64 8.85
CA SER A 24 20.38 -12.67 8.63
C SER A 24 21.75 -12.04 8.32
N THR A 25 21.81 -11.11 7.37
CA THR A 25 23.10 -10.56 6.88
C THR A 25 23.76 -9.55 7.81
N LYS A 26 23.00 -8.79 8.61
CA LYS A 26 23.54 -7.73 9.48
C LYS A 26 23.63 -8.13 10.94
N ALA A 27 22.75 -9.03 11.41
CA ALA A 27 22.69 -9.42 12.81
C ALA A 27 22.95 -10.93 13.03
N GLY A 28 23.10 -11.73 11.97
CA GLY A 28 23.26 -13.18 12.09
C GLY A 28 22.02 -13.86 12.65
N LEU A 29 20.85 -13.24 12.52
CA LEU A 29 19.59 -13.74 13.07
C LEU A 29 18.75 -14.41 11.98
N GLU A 30 18.49 -15.69 12.15
CA GLU A 30 17.63 -16.46 11.25
C GLU A 30 16.15 -16.14 11.51
N ALA A 31 15.41 -15.87 10.43
CA ALA A 31 14.00 -15.51 10.47
C ALA A 31 13.19 -16.16 9.34
N GLU A 32 11.92 -16.43 9.60
CA GLU A 32 10.95 -16.95 8.64
C GLU A 32 9.73 -16.02 8.51
N LEU A 33 9.05 -16.09 7.36
CA LEU A 33 7.84 -15.30 7.11
C LEU A 33 6.59 -16.08 7.51
N MET A 34 5.83 -15.53 8.46
CA MET A 34 4.50 -16.02 8.82
C MET A 34 3.45 -15.18 8.10
N VAL A 35 2.84 -15.77 7.06
CA VAL A 35 1.78 -15.09 6.31
C VAL A 35 0.47 -15.11 7.11
N VAL A 36 -0.03 -13.92 7.42
CA VAL A 36 -1.30 -13.70 8.10
C VAL A 36 -2.35 -13.26 7.08
N LYS A 37 -3.48 -13.99 7.03
CA LYS A 37 -4.66 -13.56 6.27
C LYS A 37 -5.37 -12.45 7.03
N THR A 38 -5.47 -11.26 6.43
CA THR A 38 -6.19 -10.12 7.03
C THR A 38 -7.58 -9.99 6.42
N ALA A 39 -8.55 -9.47 7.19
CA ALA A 39 -9.88 -9.16 6.65
C ALA A 39 -9.82 -8.20 5.44
N GLY A 40 -8.82 -7.33 5.38
CA GLY A 40 -8.59 -6.44 4.26
C GLY A 40 -8.10 -7.05 2.97
N ASP A 41 -7.61 -8.29 3.00
CA ASP A 41 -7.36 -9.07 1.79
C ASP A 41 -8.65 -9.71 1.25
N VAL A 42 -9.65 -9.94 2.12
CA VAL A 42 -10.93 -10.59 1.81
C VAL A 42 -11.98 -9.59 1.30
N ILE A 43 -12.01 -8.36 1.83
CA ILE A 43 -13.01 -7.35 1.47
C ILE A 43 -12.41 -6.36 0.45
N GLN A 44 -12.56 -6.67 -0.84
CA GLN A 44 -12.12 -5.79 -1.94
C GLN A 44 -13.23 -4.88 -2.52
N ASN A 45 -14.49 -5.13 -2.13
CA ASN A 45 -15.69 -4.55 -2.77
C ASN A 45 -16.41 -3.44 -1.97
N LYS A 46 -15.80 -2.89 -0.91
CA LYS A 46 -16.37 -1.76 -0.13
C LYS A 46 -15.47 -0.51 -0.19
N PRO A 47 -16.04 0.71 -0.25
CA PRO A 47 -15.26 1.95 -0.15
C PRO A 47 -14.47 2.03 1.16
N LEU A 48 -13.20 2.52 1.15
CA LEU A 48 -12.41 2.69 2.40
C LEU A 48 -13.12 3.61 3.39
N SER A 49 -13.89 4.57 2.88
CA SER A 49 -14.70 5.49 3.69
C SER A 49 -15.81 4.79 4.47
N GLU A 50 -16.26 3.62 3.99
CA GLU A 50 -17.30 2.80 4.63
C GLU A 50 -16.71 1.70 5.52
N VAL A 51 -15.43 1.38 5.36
CA VAL A 51 -14.70 0.47 6.24
C VAL A 51 -14.31 1.25 7.50
N LYS A 52 -15.26 1.44 8.42
CA LYS A 52 -15.01 2.02 9.74
C LYS A 52 -14.19 1.05 10.59
N GLY A 53 -12.96 1.44 10.91
CA GLY A 53 -12.10 0.76 11.89
C GLY A 53 -10.62 1.05 11.63
N MET A 54 -9.96 1.74 12.57
CA MET A 54 -8.50 1.80 12.63
C MET A 54 -7.98 0.36 12.81
N GLY A 55 -7.11 -0.12 11.91
CA GLY A 55 -6.49 -1.44 12.04
C GLY A 55 -6.96 -2.54 11.06
N PHE A 56 -7.65 -2.18 9.98
CA PHE A 56 -8.16 -3.14 8.97
C PHE A 56 -7.09 -4.04 8.32
N PHE A 57 -5.83 -3.61 8.31
CA PHE A 57 -4.70 -4.40 7.78
C PHE A 57 -3.73 -4.87 8.87
N THR A 58 -3.93 -4.44 10.12
CA THR A 58 -2.98 -4.66 11.21
C THR A 58 -3.55 -5.58 12.29
N LYS A 59 -4.87 -5.64 12.49
CA LYS A 59 -5.50 -6.37 13.59
C LYS A 59 -5.08 -7.84 13.68
N GLU A 60 -5.14 -8.62 12.59
CA GLU A 60 -4.76 -10.03 12.65
C GLU A 60 -3.25 -10.23 12.84
N ILE A 61 -2.44 -9.27 12.40
CA ILE A 61 -0.99 -9.26 12.61
C ILE A 61 -0.65 -8.89 14.05
N GLU A 62 -1.29 -7.86 14.61
CA GLU A 62 -1.20 -7.48 16.01
C GLU A 62 -1.59 -8.64 16.92
N GLN A 63 -2.67 -9.36 16.60
CA GLN A 63 -3.06 -10.55 17.34
C GLN A 63 -1.98 -11.65 17.27
N ALA A 64 -1.28 -11.79 16.14
CA ALA A 64 -0.16 -12.73 16.04
C ALA A 64 1.01 -12.38 16.96
N LEU A 65 1.25 -11.08 17.19
CA LEU A 65 2.25 -10.61 18.14
C LEU A 65 1.78 -10.85 19.59
N PHE A 66 0.53 -10.49 19.92
CA PHE A 66 -0.02 -10.70 21.25
C PHE A 66 -0.08 -12.18 21.67
N ASP A 67 -0.40 -13.07 20.72
CA ASP A 67 -0.46 -14.51 20.97
C ASP A 67 0.94 -15.16 21.06
N GLY A 68 2.02 -14.41 20.83
CA GLY A 68 3.38 -14.96 20.72
C GLY A 68 3.58 -15.89 19.53
N ARG A 69 2.70 -15.82 18.52
CA ARG A 69 2.82 -16.60 17.27
C ARG A 69 3.87 -16.00 16.34
N ALA A 70 4.07 -14.69 16.41
CA ALA A 70 5.12 -13.95 15.71
C ALA A 70 5.92 -13.09 16.69
N ASP A 71 7.18 -12.83 16.36
CA ASP A 71 8.08 -12.02 17.18
C ASP A 71 8.07 -10.56 16.74
N ILE A 72 7.99 -10.32 15.43
CA ILE A 72 7.91 -8.98 14.83
C ILE A 72 6.92 -8.95 13.68
N ALA A 73 6.46 -7.75 13.31
CA ALA A 73 5.63 -7.51 12.14
C ALA A 73 6.30 -6.50 11.21
N VAL A 74 6.13 -6.68 9.90
CA VAL A 74 6.61 -5.74 8.88
C VAL A 74 5.42 -5.11 8.17
N HIS A 75 5.39 -3.78 8.17
CA HIS A 75 4.34 -2.99 7.53
C HIS A 75 4.95 -1.90 6.65
N SER A 76 4.18 -1.48 5.64
CA SER A 76 4.38 -0.16 5.06
C SER A 76 4.01 0.89 6.12
N LEU A 77 4.94 1.77 6.48
CA LEU A 77 4.76 2.72 7.58
C LEU A 77 3.49 3.57 7.45
N LYS A 78 3.10 3.92 6.22
CA LYS A 78 1.88 4.70 5.92
C LYS A 78 0.56 3.99 6.28
N ASP A 79 0.61 2.67 6.48
CA ASP A 79 -0.56 1.85 6.79
C ASP A 79 -0.72 1.60 8.30
N LEU A 80 0.26 2.02 9.13
CA LEU A 80 0.17 1.91 10.57
C LEU A 80 -0.73 3.02 11.16
N PRO A 81 -1.49 2.72 12.23
CA PRO A 81 -2.23 3.73 12.97
C PRO A 81 -1.26 4.71 13.63
N ILE A 82 -1.75 5.91 13.97
CA ILE A 82 -0.96 6.91 14.70
C ILE A 82 -0.67 6.40 16.13
N GLN A 83 -1.70 5.88 16.80
CA GLN A 83 -1.57 5.29 18.12
C GLN A 83 -1.40 3.78 17.99
N GLN A 84 -0.29 3.26 18.51
CA GLN A 84 -0.05 1.82 18.56
C GLN A 84 -0.90 1.18 19.67
N PRO A 85 -1.34 -0.08 19.51
CA PRO A 85 -2.02 -0.79 20.58
C PRO A 85 -1.07 -1.02 21.76
N PRO A 86 -1.55 -0.95 23.02
CA PRO A 86 -0.71 -1.17 24.18
C PRO A 86 0.06 -2.49 24.11
N GLY A 87 1.37 -2.47 24.39
CA GLY A 87 2.23 -3.65 24.34
C GLY A 87 2.86 -3.96 22.98
N ILE A 88 2.52 -3.20 21.93
CA ILE A 88 3.18 -3.23 20.63
C ILE A 88 3.67 -1.82 20.31
N ASP A 89 4.87 -1.71 19.77
CA ASP A 89 5.43 -0.43 19.35
C ASP A 89 6.22 -0.55 18.04
N VAL A 90 6.42 0.57 17.36
CA VAL A 90 7.29 0.65 16.19
C VAL A 90 8.74 0.72 16.66
N VAL A 91 9.37 -0.44 16.76
CA VAL A 91 10.74 -0.57 17.27
C VAL A 91 11.84 -0.25 16.24
N ALA A 92 11.50 -0.20 14.96
CA ALA A 92 12.44 0.08 13.88
C ALA A 92 11.75 0.69 12.66
N ILE A 93 12.49 1.57 11.96
CA ILE A 93 12.11 2.11 10.65
C ILE A 93 13.24 1.79 9.69
N ALA A 94 12.94 1.06 8.61
CA ALA A 94 13.91 0.73 7.58
C ALA A 94 14.31 1.98 6.76
N GLU A 95 15.39 1.86 6.00
CA GLU A 95 15.81 2.90 5.05
C GLU A 95 14.66 3.26 4.10
N ARG A 96 14.48 4.57 3.87
CA ARG A 96 13.32 5.09 3.18
C ARG A 96 13.53 5.04 1.68
N GLU A 97 12.72 4.24 1.00
CA GLU A 97 12.58 4.27 -0.46
C GLU A 97 11.97 5.58 -0.96
N ASN A 98 12.03 5.80 -2.28
CA ASN A 98 11.52 7.01 -2.92
C ASN A 98 10.08 7.35 -2.45
N PRO A 99 9.88 8.48 -1.74
CA PRO A 99 8.57 8.83 -1.20
C PRO A 99 7.62 9.46 -2.23
N ALA A 100 8.06 9.61 -3.49
CA ALA A 100 7.29 10.23 -4.55
C ALA A 100 6.05 9.40 -4.96
N GLU A 101 5.11 10.09 -5.59
CA GLU A 101 3.99 9.47 -6.28
C GLU A 101 4.41 9.17 -7.73
N ALA A 102 4.04 7.99 -8.22
CA ALA A 102 4.18 7.63 -9.63
C ALA A 102 2.83 7.75 -10.32
N LEU A 103 2.79 8.54 -11.40
CA LEU A 103 1.67 8.57 -12.35
C LEU A 103 1.93 7.53 -13.44
N LEU A 104 1.00 6.59 -13.59
CA LEU A 104 1.04 5.59 -14.65
C LEU A 104 -0.11 5.86 -15.61
N THR A 105 0.19 5.95 -16.90
CA THR A 105 -0.77 6.26 -17.95
C THR A 105 -0.44 5.51 -19.23
N LYS A 106 -1.41 5.36 -20.11
CA LYS A 106 -1.16 4.87 -21.48
C LYS A 106 -0.58 5.99 -22.34
N ALA A 107 0.19 5.63 -23.36
CA ALA A 107 0.89 6.59 -24.22
C ALA A 107 -0.10 7.54 -24.92
N GLU A 108 -1.24 7.04 -25.35
CA GLU A 108 -2.29 7.81 -26.01
C GLU A 108 -2.96 8.86 -25.10
N SER A 109 -2.77 8.77 -23.78
CA SER A 109 -3.30 9.69 -22.79
C SER A 109 -2.34 10.85 -22.45
N ILE A 110 -1.11 10.80 -22.98
CA ILE A 110 -0.06 11.78 -22.69
C ILE A 110 -0.27 13.09 -23.46
N ASP A 111 -0.05 14.21 -22.76
CA ASP A 111 0.07 15.56 -23.32
C ASP A 111 1.06 16.38 -22.46
N ASP A 112 2.30 16.50 -22.92
CA ASP A 112 3.40 17.13 -22.17
C ASP A 112 3.24 18.64 -21.97
N SER A 113 2.30 19.27 -22.68
CA SER A 113 2.02 20.70 -22.51
C SER A 113 1.22 21.01 -21.24
N ARG A 114 0.75 19.97 -20.53
CA ARG A 114 -0.20 20.11 -19.41
C ARG A 114 0.36 19.61 -18.09
N PRO A 115 -0.11 20.15 -16.95
CA PRO A 115 0.20 19.57 -15.65
C PRO A 115 -0.20 18.09 -15.57
N LEU A 116 0.62 17.28 -14.93
CA LEU A 116 0.50 15.81 -14.90
C LEU A 116 0.67 15.11 -16.26
N HIS A 117 1.01 15.82 -17.34
CA HIS A 117 1.22 15.25 -18.67
C HIS A 117 0.01 14.46 -19.22
N LEU A 118 -1.22 14.86 -18.86
CA LEU A 118 -2.46 14.16 -19.24
C LEU A 118 -3.35 15.02 -20.12
N LYS A 119 -3.98 14.43 -21.14
CA LYS A 119 -5.06 15.06 -21.93
C LYS A 119 -6.26 15.46 -21.06
N GLU A 120 -7.14 16.28 -21.61
CA GLU A 120 -8.35 16.75 -20.92
C GLU A 120 -9.40 15.66 -20.72
N GLY A 121 -10.19 15.78 -19.64
CA GLY A 121 -11.40 14.97 -19.44
C GLY A 121 -11.17 13.49 -19.14
N LEU A 122 -9.90 13.07 -19.01
CA LEU A 122 -9.49 11.70 -18.72
C LEU A 122 -9.90 11.26 -17.31
N THR A 123 -10.04 9.94 -17.16
CA THR A 123 -10.35 9.26 -15.90
C THR A 123 -9.08 8.84 -15.19
N ILE A 124 -8.85 9.38 -13.99
CA ILE A 124 -7.71 9.05 -13.13
C ILE A 124 -8.13 8.25 -11.89
N GLY A 125 -7.48 7.11 -11.68
CA GLY A 125 -7.77 6.17 -10.61
C GLY A 125 -6.96 6.40 -9.34
N THR A 126 -7.63 6.73 -8.23
CA THR A 126 -7.04 6.73 -6.88
C THR A 126 -8.12 6.71 -5.80
N SER A 127 -7.94 5.88 -4.78
CA SER A 127 -8.79 5.90 -3.57
C SER A 127 -8.27 6.80 -2.45
N ALA A 128 -7.07 7.37 -2.58
CA ALA A 128 -6.46 8.16 -1.51
C ALA A 128 -7.00 9.60 -1.51
N ILE A 129 -7.66 10.01 -0.41
CA ILE A 129 -8.26 11.34 -0.27
C ILE A 129 -7.24 12.45 -0.54
N ARG A 130 -6.02 12.32 -0.02
CA ARG A 130 -4.91 13.25 -0.28
C ARG A 130 -4.66 13.46 -1.78
N ARG A 131 -4.54 12.37 -2.55
CA ARG A 131 -4.30 12.44 -3.99
C ARG A 131 -5.49 13.03 -4.72
N LYS A 132 -6.72 12.64 -4.36
CA LYS A 132 -7.96 13.20 -4.96
C LYS A 132 -8.02 14.72 -4.80
N ALA A 133 -7.72 15.23 -3.61
CA ALA A 133 -7.71 16.66 -3.33
C ALA A 133 -6.65 17.39 -4.19
N GLN A 134 -5.42 16.88 -4.22
CA GLN A 134 -4.32 17.47 -4.99
C GLN A 134 -4.60 17.48 -6.50
N ILE A 135 -5.13 16.38 -7.05
CA ILE A 135 -5.51 16.30 -8.47
C ILE A 135 -6.58 17.33 -8.80
N ARG A 136 -7.64 17.42 -7.99
CA ARG A 136 -8.76 18.34 -8.28
C ARG A 136 -8.35 19.81 -8.27
N VAL A 137 -7.35 20.18 -7.47
CA VAL A 137 -6.79 21.53 -7.47
C VAL A 137 -5.97 21.78 -8.73
N GLN A 138 -5.11 20.84 -9.13
CA GLN A 138 -4.21 21.04 -10.28
C GLN A 138 -4.87 20.82 -11.64
N ARG A 139 -5.86 19.92 -11.70
CA ARG A 139 -6.50 19.40 -12.91
C ARG A 139 -7.99 19.18 -12.67
N PRO A 140 -8.79 20.26 -12.53
CA PRO A 140 -10.23 20.17 -12.27
C PRO A 140 -11.02 19.51 -13.42
N ASP A 141 -10.43 19.43 -14.61
CA ASP A 141 -11.00 18.78 -15.79
C ASP A 141 -10.98 17.24 -15.73
N LEU A 142 -10.13 16.64 -14.88
CA LEU A 142 -9.99 15.19 -14.78
C LEU A 142 -11.09 14.54 -13.94
N LYS A 143 -11.58 13.39 -14.40
CA LYS A 143 -12.57 12.57 -13.70
C LYS A 143 -11.87 11.65 -12.70
N VAL A 144 -11.89 12.01 -11.42
CA VAL A 144 -11.25 11.20 -10.37
C VAL A 144 -12.16 10.06 -9.89
N LYS A 145 -11.76 8.80 -10.11
CA LYS A 145 -12.50 7.60 -9.69
C LYS A 145 -11.75 6.78 -8.64
N ASP A 146 -12.50 6.08 -7.79
CA ASP A 146 -11.94 5.20 -6.77
C ASP A 146 -11.26 3.98 -7.38
N LEU A 147 -10.03 3.69 -6.94
CA LEU A 147 -9.23 2.56 -7.40
C LEU A 147 -8.82 1.66 -6.23
N ARG A 148 -9.21 0.38 -6.30
CA ARG A 148 -8.98 -0.65 -5.27
C ARG A 148 -8.17 -1.82 -5.80
N GLY A 149 -7.63 -2.61 -4.87
CA GLY A 149 -6.80 -3.77 -5.13
C GLY A 149 -5.34 -3.52 -4.74
N ASN A 150 -4.56 -4.60 -4.74
CA ASN A 150 -3.11 -4.54 -4.62
C ASN A 150 -2.50 -3.92 -5.90
N VAL A 151 -1.18 -3.69 -5.90
CA VAL A 151 -0.49 -3.04 -7.04
C VAL A 151 -0.76 -3.77 -8.36
N THR A 152 -0.69 -5.11 -8.38
CA THR A 152 -0.93 -5.92 -9.58
C THR A 152 -2.35 -5.71 -10.13
N THR A 153 -3.37 -5.82 -9.28
CA THR A 153 -4.76 -5.58 -9.69
C THR A 153 -4.96 -4.17 -10.22
N ARG A 154 -4.30 -3.15 -9.64
CA ARG A 154 -4.41 -1.77 -10.13
C ARG A 154 -3.79 -1.59 -11.52
N LEU A 155 -2.64 -2.24 -11.77
CA LEU A 155 -2.00 -2.23 -13.08
C LEU A 155 -2.87 -2.93 -14.14
N GLU A 156 -3.53 -4.03 -13.79
CA GLU A 156 -4.48 -4.73 -14.67
C GLU A 156 -5.68 -3.84 -15.02
N LYS A 157 -6.23 -3.12 -14.03
CA LYS A 157 -7.31 -2.14 -14.24
C LYS A 157 -6.90 -1.00 -15.18
N LEU A 158 -5.68 -0.49 -15.06
CA LEU A 158 -5.14 0.46 -16.03
C LEU A 158 -5.03 -0.16 -17.43
N ARG A 159 -4.44 -1.36 -17.54
CA ARG A 159 -4.25 -2.05 -18.82
C ARG A 159 -5.57 -2.34 -19.54
N SER A 160 -6.58 -2.78 -18.80
CA SER A 160 -7.93 -3.07 -19.32
C SER A 160 -8.73 -1.84 -19.74
N GLY A 161 -8.26 -0.63 -19.41
CA GLY A 161 -8.93 0.62 -19.78
C GLY A 161 -10.07 1.05 -18.85
N GLU A 162 -10.17 0.48 -17.64
CA GLU A 162 -11.08 1.02 -16.61
C GLU A 162 -10.71 2.46 -16.19
N TYR A 163 -9.43 2.82 -16.37
CA TYR A 163 -8.86 4.13 -16.11
C TYR A 163 -7.90 4.51 -17.24
N ASP A 164 -7.79 5.79 -17.53
CA ASP A 164 -6.82 6.33 -18.49
C ASP A 164 -5.44 6.50 -17.82
N ALA A 165 -5.46 6.87 -16.54
CA ALA A 165 -4.27 6.95 -15.69
C ALA A 165 -4.55 6.49 -14.25
N ILE A 166 -3.52 6.08 -13.51
CA ILE A 166 -3.60 5.77 -12.08
C ILE A 166 -2.42 6.40 -11.34
N ILE A 167 -2.59 6.68 -10.04
CA ILE A 167 -1.49 7.10 -9.18
C ILE A 167 -1.17 6.00 -8.16
N ILE A 168 0.10 5.61 -8.08
CA ILE A 168 0.63 4.68 -7.08
C ILE A 168 1.84 5.30 -6.36
N ALA A 169 2.28 4.69 -5.27
CA ALA A 169 3.59 5.06 -4.72
C ALA A 169 4.68 4.51 -5.65
N TYR A 170 5.81 5.21 -5.76
CA TYR A 170 6.97 4.77 -6.55
C TYR A 170 7.50 3.40 -6.07
#